data_AF-A0A392R161-F1
#
_entry.id   AF-A0A392R161-F1
#
_cell.length_a   1.000
_cell.length_b   1.000
_cell.length_c   1.000
_cell.angle_alpha   90.00
_cell.angle_beta   90.00
_cell.angle_gamma   90.00
#
_symmetry.space_group_name_H-M   'P 1'
#
loop_
_entity.id
_entity.type
_entity.pdbx_description
1 polymer ?
#
loop_
_entity_poly.entity_id
_entity_poly.type
_entity_poly.pdbx_seq_one_letter_code
_entity_poly.pdbx_strand_id
1 'polypeptide(L)' 'MLSKDRGEVLKILKKSVRRSRGGDGVNRSCSVSRQATSEESASSGSINNDWKNWVDVHGDEQMAVDDVWGIGKAIG' A
#
# COMPACT_ATOMS: atom_id res chain seq x y z
N MET A 1 -3.18 -18.10 3.06
CA MET A 1 -3.49 -17.33 1.84
C MET A 1 -2.78 -17.97 0.66
N LEU A 2 -3.47 -18.23 -0.45
CA LEU A 2 -2.90 -19.01 -1.55
C LEU A 2 -1.77 -18.19 -2.20
N SER A 3 -0.55 -18.73 -2.22
CA SER A 3 0.67 -18.06 -2.72
C SER A 3 0.54 -17.51 -4.15
N LYS A 4 -0.40 -18.06 -4.92
CA LYS A 4 -0.75 -17.64 -6.28
C LYS A 4 -1.40 -16.25 -6.32
N ASP A 5 -2.33 -15.96 -5.41
CA ASP A 5 -3.02 -14.66 -5.33
C ASP A 5 -2.04 -13.55 -4.93
N ARG A 6 -1.15 -13.84 -3.98
CA ARG A 6 -0.11 -12.90 -3.53
C ARG A 6 0.78 -12.42 -4.68
N GLY A 7 1.23 -13.36 -5.52
CA GLY A 7 2.07 -13.03 -6.67
C GLY A 7 1.37 -12.16 -7.71
N GLU A 8 0.05 -12.33 -7.88
CA GLU A 8 -0.76 -11.53 -8.78
C GLU A 8 -1.00 -10.11 -8.25
N VAL A 9 -1.29 -9.98 -6.95
CA VAL A 9 -1.42 -8.68 -6.27
C VAL A 9 -0.12 -7.88 -6.39
N LEU A 10 1.04 -8.49 -6.14
CA LEU A 10 2.33 -7.80 -6.27
C LEU A 10 2.61 -7.34 -7.71
N LYS A 11 2.19 -8.12 -8.73
CA LYS A 11 2.30 -7.71 -10.14
C LYS A 11 1.40 -6.51 -10.45
N ILE A 12 0.16 -6.50 -9.97
CA ILE A 12 -0.79 -5.40 -10.14
C ILE A 12 -0.25 -4.15 -9.46
N LEU A 13 0.22 -4.26 -8.22
CA LEU A 13 0.79 -3.16 -7.45
C LEU A 13 2.01 -2.56 -8.16
N LYS A 14 2.93 -3.39 -8.64
CA LYS A 14 4.09 -2.93 -9.42
C LYS A 14 3.68 -2.21 -10.71
N LYS A 15 2.57 -2.59 -11.33
CA LYS A 15 2.02 -1.95 -12.53
C LYS A 15 1.39 -0.60 -12.21
N SER A 16 0.64 -0.48 -11.13
CA SER A 16 0.04 0.80 -10.70
C SER A 16 1.11 1.81 -10.29
N VAL A 17 2.14 1.39 -9.54
CA VAL A 17 3.27 2.24 -9.15
C VAL A 17 4.05 2.76 -10.36
N ARG A 18 4.29 1.92 -11.38
CA ARG A 18 4.92 2.40 -12.62
C ARG A 18 4.06 3.42 -13.35
N ARG A 19 2.75 3.23 -13.38
CA ARG A 19 1.81 4.19 -14.00
C ARG A 19 1.80 5.53 -13.25
N SER A 20 1.84 5.51 -11.92
CA SER A 20 1.89 6.74 -11.12
C SER A 20 3.22 7.49 -11.25
N ARG A 21 4.33 6.78 -11.57
CA ARG A 21 5.66 7.40 -11.71
C ARG A 21 5.98 7.92 -13.13
N GLY A 22 5.28 7.42 -14.16
CA GLY A 22 5.59 7.75 -15.57
C GLY A 22 4.45 8.30 -16.41
N GLY A 23 3.26 8.52 -15.85
CA GLY A 23 2.07 8.92 -16.61
C GLY A 23 1.48 10.26 -16.17
N ASP A 24 1.98 11.36 -16.73
CA ASP A 24 1.10 12.47 -17.09
C ASP A 24 0.47 12.12 -18.46
N GLY A 25 -0.83 11.88 -18.50
CA GLY A 25 -1.47 11.47 -19.76
C GLY A 25 -2.83 10.80 -19.61
N VAL A 26 -3.86 11.64 -19.73
CA VAL A 26 -5.24 11.34 -20.16
C VAL A 26 -6.26 10.97 -19.06
N ASN A 27 -7.11 11.96 -18.79
CA ASN A 27 -8.45 11.95 -18.16
C ASN A 27 -8.57 11.87 -16.64
N ARG A 28 -8.25 13.03 -16.04
CA ARG A 28 -8.94 13.71 -14.94
C ARG A 28 -10.43 13.37 -14.82
N SER A 29 -10.77 12.49 -13.87
CA SER A 29 -11.96 12.60 -13.01
C SER A 29 -11.79 11.80 -11.71
N CYS A 30 -10.65 12.00 -11.03
CA CYS A 30 -10.62 11.97 -9.57
C CYS A 30 -9.85 13.22 -9.18
N SER A 31 -10.59 14.32 -8.97
CA SER A 31 -10.05 15.47 -8.27
C SER A 31 -9.80 15.07 -6.82
N VAL A 32 -8.75 14.28 -6.57
CA VAL A 32 -8.02 14.41 -5.33
C VAL A 32 -7.44 15.80 -5.42
N SER A 33 -8.17 16.76 -4.85
CA SER A 33 -7.69 18.12 -4.67
C SER A 33 -6.28 17.99 -4.12
N ARG A 34 -5.29 18.49 -4.87
CA ARG A 34 -3.96 18.73 -4.32
C ARG A 34 -4.14 19.91 -3.36
N GLN A 35 -4.75 19.64 -2.21
CA GLN A 35 -4.79 20.59 -1.13
C GLN A 35 -3.36 20.69 -0.64
N ALA A 36 -2.81 21.89 -0.78
CA ALA A 36 -1.51 22.24 -0.27
C ALA A 36 -1.41 21.77 1.19
N THR A 37 -0.28 21.16 1.50
CA THR A 37 0.21 20.85 2.83
C THR A 37 0.10 22.11 3.72
N SER A 38 -0.95 22.22 4.54
CA SER A 38 -0.94 23.07 5.74
C SER A 38 -2.21 22.83 6.56
N GLU A 39 -2.18 21.75 7.33
CA GLU A 39 -2.62 21.75 8.73
C GLU A 39 -2.17 20.40 9.28
N GLU A 40 -1.08 20.45 10.03
CA GLU A 40 -0.61 19.38 10.89
C GLU A 40 -1.67 19.17 11.97
N SER A 41 -2.80 18.56 11.60
CA SER A 41 -3.58 17.80 12.56
C SER A 41 -2.72 16.59 12.88
N ALA A 42 -1.79 16.78 13.80
CA ALA A 42 -1.17 15.70 14.54
C ALA A 42 -2.32 14.98 15.26
N SER A 43 -3.00 14.09 14.54
CA SER A 43 -3.86 13.08 15.12
C SER A 43 -3.01 12.44 16.21
N SER A 44 -3.39 12.65 17.48
CA SER A 44 -2.77 11.96 18.60
C SER A 44 -2.63 10.50 18.20
N GLY A 45 -1.39 10.04 18.06
CA GLY A 45 -1.06 8.87 17.27
C GLY A 45 -1.98 7.72 17.63
N SER A 46 -2.91 7.41 16.72
CA SER A 46 -3.71 6.19 16.88
C SER A 46 -2.66 5.09 16.96
N ILE A 47 -2.64 4.35 18.08
CA ILE A 47 -1.80 3.17 18.18
C ILE A 47 -2.31 2.22 17.12
N ASN A 48 -1.65 2.28 15.97
CA ASN A 48 -2.09 1.55 14.80
C ASN A 48 -1.69 0.09 15.01
N ASN A 49 -2.68 -0.75 15.31
CA ASN A 49 -2.51 -2.18 15.46
C ASN A 49 -2.64 -2.95 14.13
N ASP A 50 -2.59 -2.27 12.97
CA ASP A 50 -2.73 -2.89 11.66
C ASP A 50 -1.77 -4.07 11.46
N TRP A 51 -0.53 -3.96 11.95
CA TRP A 51 0.43 -5.06 11.84
C TRP A 51 0.04 -6.27 12.70
N LYS A 52 -0.47 -6.04 13.92
CA LYS A 52 -0.97 -7.13 14.79
C LYS A 52 -2.20 -7.77 14.19
N ASN A 53 -3.13 -6.95 13.72
CA ASN A 53 -4.35 -7.41 13.06
C ASN A 53 -4.04 -8.19 11.77
N TRP A 54 -2.99 -7.81 11.05
CA TRP A 54 -2.49 -8.57 9.89
C TRP A 54 -1.94 -9.95 10.30
N VAL A 55 -1.14 -10.00 11.37
CA VAL A 55 -0.65 -11.28 11.94
C VAL A 55 -1.82 -12.15 12.41
N ASP A 56 -2.82 -11.57 13.07
CA ASP A 56 -4.01 -12.29 13.56
C ASP A 56 -4.84 -12.89 12.41
N VAL A 57 -4.97 -12.17 11.29
CA VAL A 57 -5.67 -12.66 10.08
C VAL A 57 -4.93 -13.81 9.40
N HIS A 58 -3.59 -13.76 9.40
CA HIS A 58 -2.78 -14.74 8.67
C HIS A 58 -2.31 -15.90 9.55
N GLY A 59 -2.36 -15.75 10.87
CA GLY A 59 -1.91 -16.74 11.85
C GLY A 59 -0.41 -17.03 11.81
N ASP A 60 0.36 -16.24 11.05
CA ASP A 60 1.79 -16.43 10.80
C ASP A 60 2.50 -15.08 10.63
N GLU A 61 3.37 -14.78 11.59
CA GLU A 61 4.19 -13.57 11.60
C GLU A 61 5.14 -13.52 10.40
N GLN A 62 5.64 -14.67 9.94
CA GLN A 62 6.54 -14.73 8.79
C GLN A 62 5.83 -14.36 7.49
N MET A 63 4.55 -14.74 7.34
CA MET A 63 3.72 -14.32 6.22
C MET A 63 3.52 -12.80 6.20
N ALA A 64 3.29 -12.19 7.38
CA ALA A 64 3.16 -10.74 7.50
C ALA A 64 4.45 -10.01 7.11
N VAL A 65 5.60 -10.50 7.60
CA VAL A 65 6.93 -9.95 7.25
C VAL A 65 7.20 -10.08 5.75
N ASP A 66 6.91 -11.24 5.17
CA ASP A 66 7.08 -11.48 3.74
C ASP A 66 6.20 -10.56 2.90
N ASP A 67 4.95 -10.33 3.29
CA ASP A 67 4.03 -9.42 2.60
C ASP A 67 4.54 -7.99 2.63
N VAL A 68 4.90 -7.48 3.81
CA VAL A 68 5.48 -6.13 3.98
C VAL A 68 6.73 -5.96 3.12
N TRP A 69 7.63 -6.96 3.14
CA TRP A 69 8.86 -6.94 2.34
C TRP A 69 8.59 -6.99 0.84
N GLY A 70 7.66 -7.84 0.40
CA GLY A 70 7.28 -7.98 -1.01
C GLY A 70 6.62 -6.72 -1.57
N ILE A 71 5.75 -6.09 -0.78
CA ILE A 71 5.11 -4.81 -1.09
C ILE A 71 6.16 -3.70 -1.18
N GLY A 72 7.07 -3.60 -0.21
CA GLY A 72 8.17 -2.63 -0.21
C GLY A 72 9.01 -2.71 -1.49
N LYS A 73 9.42 -3.93 -1.88
CA LYS A 73 10.14 -4.16 -3.14
C LYS A 73 9.33 -3.82 -4.40
N ALA A 74 8.01 -3.95 -4.34
CA ALA A 74 7.14 -3.65 -5.49
C ALA A 74 6.93 -2.15 -5.70
N ILE A 75 6.94 -1.37 -4.61
CA ILE A 75 6.78 0.09 -4.63
C ILE A 75 8.11 0.78 -4.94
N GLY A 76 9.23 0.22 -4.46
CA GLY A 76 10.58 0.71 -4.76
C GLY A 76 11.12 1.64 -3.70
#